data_AF-A0A356CU71-F1
#
_entry.id   AF-A0A356CU71-F1
#
_cell.length_a   1.000
_cell.length_b   1.000
_cell.length_c   1.000
_cell.angle_alpha   90.00
_cell.angle_beta   90.00
_cell.angle_gamma   90.00
#
_symmetry.space_group_name_H-M   'P 1'
#
loop_
_entity.id
_entity.type
_entity.pdbx_description
1 polymer ?
#
loop_
_entity_poly.entity_id
_entity_poly.type
_entity_poly.pdbx_seq_one_letter_code
_entity_poly.pdbx_strand_id
1 'polypeptide(L)'
;KKLQEMQLKETELEARIVSLEAVIKSGSLTDMLNQIELVKQDVSKLRGDIETLRHLNATVEQRQKDLYQDLDGRLRKIEEKSATNNPPSSNKVAETPPAPEIKAPSDQEVFDQANQLLDSMKNKEAFQAFTDFIKQFPNSALLPDAKYGLANAQFNLKNYKASVGTYQKLLDQHPDFVKNP
;
A
#
# COMPACT_ATOMS: atom_id res chain seq x y z
N LYS A 1 40.34 -48.23 -36.75
CA LYS A 1 40.01 -47.65 -35.42
C LYS A 1 40.07 -46.12 -35.42
N LYS A 2 41.23 -45.46 -35.56
CA LYS A 2 41.31 -43.97 -35.61
C LYS A 2 40.46 -43.30 -36.70
N LEU A 3 40.40 -43.88 -37.90
CA LEU A 3 39.58 -43.34 -39.00
C LEU A 3 38.07 -43.40 -38.68
N GLN A 4 37.59 -44.49 -38.08
CA GLN A 4 36.21 -44.63 -37.64
C GLN A 4 35.87 -43.65 -36.50
N GLU A 5 36.77 -43.47 -35.53
CA GLU A 5 36.59 -42.47 -34.47
C GLU A 5 36.53 -41.04 -35.03
N MET A 6 37.29 -40.75 -36.09
CA MET A 6 37.28 -39.46 -36.77
C MET A 6 35.96 -39.24 -37.53
N GLN A 7 35.50 -40.24 -38.28
CA GLN A 7 34.21 -40.19 -38.99
C GLN A 7 33.04 -40.01 -38.02
N LEU A 8 33.08 -40.68 -36.87
CA LEU A 8 32.02 -40.57 -35.87
C LEU A 8 31.97 -39.17 -35.23
N LYS A 9 33.14 -38.55 -35.00
CA LYS A 9 33.24 -37.15 -34.56
C LYS A 9 32.78 -36.17 -35.63
N GLU A 10 33.07 -36.44 -36.90
CA GLU A 10 32.63 -35.62 -38.02
C GLU A 10 31.11 -35.59 -38.11
N THR A 11 30.44 -36.75 -38.05
CA THR A 11 28.97 -36.84 -38.03
C THR A 11 28.36 -36.16 -36.80
N GLU A 12 28.99 -36.25 -35.63
CA GLU A 12 28.53 -35.53 -34.43
C GLU A 12 28.63 -34.01 -34.59
N LEU A 13 29.72 -33.52 -35.20
CA LEU A 13 29.90 -32.09 -35.46
C LEU A 13 28.89 -31.58 -36.49
N GLU A 14 28.63 -32.32 -37.57
CA GLU A 14 27.60 -31.99 -38.55
C GLU A 14 26.21 -31.92 -37.93
N ALA A 15 25.86 -32.88 -37.05
CA ALA A 15 24.59 -32.86 -36.33
C ALA A 15 24.46 -31.63 -35.43
N ARG A 16 25.53 -31.20 -34.76
CA ARG A 16 25.55 -29.96 -33.96
C ARG A 16 25.40 -28.72 -34.83
N ILE A 17 26.02 -28.67 -36.00
CA ILE A 17 25.90 -27.55 -36.94
C ILE A 17 24.45 -27.41 -37.41
N VAL A 18 23.80 -28.51 -37.80
CA VAL A 18 22.39 -28.50 -38.23
C VAL A 18 21.47 -28.01 -37.10
N SER A 19 21.72 -28.44 -35.87
CA SER A 19 20.97 -27.97 -34.69
C SER A 19 21.15 -26.46 -34.46
N LEU A 20 22.39 -25.96 -34.55
CA LEU A 20 22.68 -24.53 -34.43
C LEU A 20 22.01 -23.71 -35.54
N GLU A 21 22.08 -24.19 -36.79
CA GLU A 21 21.39 -23.56 -37.91
C GLU A 21 19.88 -23.54 -37.72
N ALA A 22 19.29 -24.61 -37.18
CA ALA A 22 17.86 -24.68 -36.90
C ALA A 22 17.45 -23.64 -35.85
N VAL A 23 18.23 -23.48 -34.78
CA VAL A 23 17.99 -22.43 -33.75
C VAL A 23 18.11 -21.03 -34.37
N ILE A 24 19.10 -20.78 -35.21
CA ILE A 24 19.28 -19.49 -35.88
C ILE A 24 18.12 -19.22 -36.87
N LYS A 25 17.74 -20.22 -37.68
CA LYS A 25 16.63 -20.12 -38.65
C LYS A 25 15.26 -20.03 -37.98
N SER A 26 15.11 -20.58 -36.77
CA SER A 26 13.86 -20.52 -36.00
C SER A 26 13.47 -19.12 -35.54
N GLY A 27 14.37 -18.13 -35.65
CA GLY A 27 14.11 -16.76 -35.19
C GLY A 27 14.15 -16.57 -33.67
N SER A 28 14.32 -17.64 -32.90
CA SER A 28 14.33 -17.60 -31.42
C SER A 28 15.39 -16.65 -30.83
N LEU A 29 16.55 -16.51 -31.48
CA LEU A 29 17.58 -15.55 -31.08
C LEU A 29 17.12 -14.10 -31.32
N THR A 30 16.44 -13.84 -32.43
CA THR A 30 15.87 -12.52 -32.75
C THR A 30 14.74 -12.17 -31.79
N ASP A 31 13.88 -13.14 -31.45
CA ASP A 31 12.83 -12.95 -30.45
C ASP A 31 13.41 -12.63 -29.07
N MET A 32 14.49 -13.31 -28.67
CA MET A 32 15.18 -13.03 -27.42
C MET A 32 15.81 -11.63 -27.43
N LEU A 33 16.41 -11.19 -28.53
CA LEU A 33 16.94 -9.83 -28.68
C LEU A 33 15.84 -8.77 -28.58
N ASN A 34 14.69 -9.01 -29.21
CA ASN A 34 13.52 -8.13 -29.11
C ASN A 34 12.98 -8.07 -27.66
N GLN A 35 12.93 -9.20 -26.97
CA GLN A 35 12.55 -9.24 -25.55
C GLN A 35 13.53 -8.47 -24.66
N ILE A 36 14.85 -8.59 -24.90
CA ILE A 36 15.85 -7.81 -24.17
C ILE A 36 15.63 -6.31 -24.38
N GLU A 37 15.32 -5.88 -25.60
CA GLU A 37 15.07 -4.47 -25.88
C GLU A 37 13.79 -3.96 -25.20
N LEU A 38 12.71 -4.74 -25.21
CA LEU A 38 11.48 -4.43 -24.47
C LEU A 38 11.74 -4.31 -22.97
N VAL A 39 12.48 -5.27 -22.39
CA VAL A 39 12.82 -5.23 -20.96
C VAL A 39 13.68 -4.00 -20.63
N LYS A 40 14.63 -3.61 -21.50
CA LYS A 40 15.41 -2.37 -21.31
C LYS A 40 14.55 -1.12 -21.35
N GLN A 41 13.56 -1.08 -22.25
CA GLN A 41 12.62 0.02 -22.33
C GLN A 41 11.78 0.12 -21.06
N ASP A 42 11.28 -1.00 -20.56
CA ASP A 42 10.47 -1.04 -19.33
C ASP A 42 11.29 -0.69 -18.09
N VAL A 43 12.55 -1.16 -17.99
CA VAL A 43 13.48 -0.74 -16.92
C VAL A 43 13.70 0.77 -16.95
N SER A 44 13.79 1.37 -18.15
CA SER A 44 13.98 2.81 -18.28
C SER A 44 12.73 3.60 -17.84
N LYS A 45 11.53 3.13 -18.21
CA LYS A 45 10.25 3.70 -17.73
C LYS A 45 10.13 3.60 -16.21
N LEU A 46 10.35 2.40 -15.65
CA LEU A 46 10.28 2.17 -14.22
C LEU A 46 11.25 3.06 -13.43
N ARG A 47 12.44 3.34 -13.97
CA ARG A 47 13.38 4.30 -13.37
C ARG A 47 12.82 5.72 -13.35
N GLY A 48 12.21 6.18 -14.45
CA GLY A 48 11.55 7.48 -14.50
C GLY A 48 10.36 7.60 -13.54
N ASP A 49 9.56 6.54 -13.41
CA ASP A 49 8.46 6.49 -12.45
C ASP A 49 8.97 6.54 -11.01
N ILE A 50 10.07 5.83 -10.69
CA ILE A 50 10.73 5.88 -9.38
C ILE A 50 11.23 7.29 -9.06
N GLU A 51 11.83 7.99 -10.02
CA GLU A 51 12.28 9.37 -9.84
C GLU A 51 11.10 10.32 -9.58
N THR A 52 10.01 10.17 -10.32
CA THR A 52 8.77 10.94 -10.13
C THR A 52 8.16 10.70 -8.76
N LEU A 53 8.04 9.43 -8.36
CA LEU A 53 7.51 9.05 -7.05
C LEU A 53 8.38 9.59 -5.90
N ARG A 54 9.71 9.54 -6.05
CA ARG A 54 10.63 10.14 -5.07
C ARG A 54 10.42 11.63 -4.93
N HIS A 55 10.27 12.36 -6.03
CA HIS A 55 10.00 13.80 -6.01
C HIS A 55 8.66 14.12 -5.35
N LEU A 56 7.61 13.36 -5.69
CA LEU A 56 6.29 13.53 -5.11
C LEU A 56 6.32 13.28 -3.60
N ASN A 57 7.00 12.22 -3.15
CA ASN A 57 7.11 11.91 -1.72
C ASN A 57 7.85 13.02 -0.97
N ALA A 58 8.99 13.51 -1.50
CA ALA A 58 9.72 14.63 -0.90
C ALA A 58 8.86 15.91 -0.83
N THR A 59 8.03 16.16 -1.85
CA THR A 59 7.11 17.30 -1.87
C THR A 59 6.04 17.18 -0.79
N VAL A 60 5.45 16.00 -0.63
CA VAL A 60 4.43 15.73 0.40
C VAL A 60 5.03 15.86 1.80
N GLU A 61 6.21 15.30 2.05
CA GLU A 61 6.92 15.41 3.33
C GLU A 61 7.21 16.88 3.70
N GLN A 62 7.68 17.68 2.73
CA GLN A 62 7.92 19.10 2.93
C GLN A 62 6.62 19.84 3.28
N ARG A 63 5.54 19.59 2.53
CA ARG A 63 4.24 20.22 2.79
C ARG A 63 3.68 19.83 4.16
N GLN A 64 3.85 18.58 4.58
CA GLN A 64 3.44 18.11 5.89
C GLN A 64 4.20 18.86 7.00
N LYS A 65 5.52 19.00 6.85
CA LYS A 65 6.35 19.77 7.79
C LYS A 65 5.91 21.23 7.89
N ASP A 66 5.66 21.89 6.77
CA ASP A 66 5.22 23.28 6.73
C ASP A 66 3.85 23.45 7.42
N LEU A 67 2.93 22.52 7.19
CA LEU A 67 1.61 22.52 7.85
C LEU A 67 1.73 22.35 9.37
N TYR A 68 2.59 21.45 9.85
CA TYR A 68 2.83 21.30 11.29
C TYR A 68 3.41 22.56 11.92
N GLN A 69 4.31 23.25 11.24
CA GLN A 69 4.87 24.51 11.72
C GLN A 69 3.82 25.63 11.78
N ASP A 70 2.92 25.72 10.79
CA ASP A 70 1.81 26.68 10.84
C ASP A 70 0.85 26.39 11.99
N LEU A 71 0.46 25.12 12.17
CA LEU A 71 -0.42 24.70 13.26
C LEU A 71 0.17 25.03 14.63
N ASP A 72 1.45 24.74 14.86
CA ASP A 72 2.16 25.08 16.10
C ASP A 72 2.19 26.59 16.34
N GLY A 73 2.52 27.37 15.30
CA GLY A 73 2.53 28.83 15.38
C GLY A 73 1.15 29.43 15.68
N ARG A 74 0.07 28.82 15.17
CA ARG A 74 -1.31 29.24 15.45
C ARG A 74 -1.75 28.84 16.85
N LEU A 75 -1.42 27.63 17.30
CA LEU A 75 -1.74 27.17 18.64
C LEU A 75 -1.12 28.09 19.69
N ARG A 76 0.16 28.41 19.54
CA ARG A 76 0.86 29.35 20.43
C ARG A 76 0.23 30.73 20.46
N LYS A 77 -0.16 31.28 19.30
CA LYS A 77 -0.89 32.57 19.23
C LYS A 77 -2.25 32.53 19.92
N ILE A 78 -2.94 31.39 19.90
CA ILE A 78 -4.23 31.19 20.58
C ILE A 78 -4.01 31.08 22.09
N GLU A 79 -2.99 30.34 22.53
CA GLU A 79 -2.61 30.22 23.94
C GLU A 79 -2.20 31.58 24.53
N GLU A 80 -1.40 32.37 23.81
CA GLU A 80 -0.98 33.72 24.23
C GLU A 80 -2.17 34.70 24.33
N LYS A 81 -3.15 34.59 23.43
CA LYS A 81 -4.39 35.40 23.49
C LYS A 81 -5.35 34.94 24.59
N SER A 82 -5.36 33.65 24.91
CA SER A 82 -6.19 33.11 26.00
C SER A 82 -5.64 33.49 27.38
N ALA A 83 -4.32 33.75 27.50
CA ALA A 83 -3.68 34.17 28.74
C ALA A 83 -3.91 35.65 29.12
N THR A 84 -4.47 36.49 28.23
CA THR A 84 -4.58 37.96 28.44
C THR A 84 -6.00 38.47 28.67
N ASN A 85 -7.03 37.61 28.65
CA ASN A 85 -8.42 38.01 28.88
C ASN A 85 -9.05 37.25 30.06
N ASN A 86 -8.96 37.83 31.26
CA ASN A 86 -9.79 37.46 32.40
C ASN A 86 -10.43 38.72 33.00
N PRO A 87 -11.78 38.85 32.96
CA PRO A 87 -12.54 39.57 33.98
C PRO A 87 -13.37 38.59 34.83
N PRO A 88 -13.64 38.91 36.12
CA PRO A 88 -14.43 38.05 36.99
C PRO A 88 -15.92 38.41 36.94
N SER A 89 -16.80 37.42 37.05
CA SER A 89 -17.78 37.30 38.16
C SER A 89 -19.08 36.53 37.80
N SER A 90 -19.40 35.60 38.70
CA SER A 90 -20.71 35.18 39.24
C SER A 90 -21.88 34.70 38.35
N ASN A 91 -22.21 33.42 38.57
CA ASN A 91 -23.51 32.76 38.58
C ASN A 91 -24.74 33.47 37.98
N LYS A 92 -25.20 32.94 36.84
CA LYS A 92 -26.62 32.87 36.48
C LYS A 92 -26.87 31.63 35.60
N VAL A 93 -27.65 30.70 36.14
CA VAL A 93 -28.43 29.59 35.53
C VAL A 93 -27.90 28.99 34.20
N ALA A 94 -27.40 27.76 34.30
CA ALA A 94 -26.74 27.01 33.23
C ALA A 94 -27.71 26.49 32.14
N GLU A 95 -27.64 27.08 30.96
CA GLU A 95 -27.64 26.36 29.68
C GLU A 95 -26.28 26.63 29.03
N THR A 96 -25.40 25.63 29.08
CA THR A 96 -24.01 25.78 28.62
C THR A 96 -23.84 25.12 27.25
N PRO A 97 -23.35 25.84 26.23
CA PRO A 97 -22.79 25.27 25.01
C PRO A 97 -21.57 24.39 25.34
N PRO A 98 -21.33 23.26 24.66
CA PRO A 98 -20.26 22.35 25.04
C PRO A 98 -18.88 22.94 24.69
N ALA A 99 -17.99 22.86 25.68
CA ALA A 99 -16.55 23.15 25.58
C ALA A 99 -15.85 22.21 24.57
N PRO A 100 -14.69 22.59 24.01
CA PRO A 100 -13.91 21.69 23.15
C PRO A 100 -13.28 20.58 24.00
N GLU A 101 -13.99 19.45 24.12
CA GLU A 101 -13.42 18.17 24.54
C GLU A 101 -12.30 17.78 23.56
N ILE A 102 -11.16 17.34 24.09
CA ILE A 102 -10.22 16.51 23.32
C ILE A 102 -10.98 15.21 23.03
N LYS A 103 -11.74 15.19 21.93
CA LYS A 103 -12.50 14.01 21.51
C LYS A 103 -11.50 12.90 21.19
N ALA A 104 -11.76 11.72 21.74
CA ALA A 104 -11.11 10.49 21.27
C ALA A 104 -11.20 10.44 19.73
N PRO A 105 -10.16 9.93 19.04
CA PRO A 105 -10.16 9.88 17.59
C PRO A 105 -11.43 9.18 17.10
N SER A 106 -12.07 9.79 16.12
CA SER A 106 -13.27 9.24 15.48
C SER A 106 -12.96 7.88 14.84
N ASP A 107 -13.99 7.09 14.62
CA ASP A 107 -13.87 5.83 13.88
C ASP A 107 -13.27 6.09 12.48
N GLN A 108 -13.70 7.15 11.80
CA GLN A 108 -13.09 7.54 10.52
C GLN A 108 -11.58 7.75 10.62
N GLU A 109 -11.10 8.51 11.60
CA GLU A 109 -9.66 8.79 11.76
C GLU A 109 -8.85 7.51 12.06
N VAL A 110 -9.38 6.61 12.90
CA VAL A 110 -8.70 5.34 13.20
C VAL A 110 -8.70 4.41 11.98
N PHE A 111 -9.79 4.39 11.22
CA PHE A 111 -9.90 3.62 9.98
C PHE A 111 -8.91 4.13 8.92
N ASP A 112 -8.81 5.44 8.72
CA ASP A 112 -7.89 6.06 7.76
C ASP A 112 -6.42 5.75 8.11
N GLN A 113 -6.07 5.77 9.40
CA GLN A 113 -4.74 5.37 9.86
C GLN A 113 -4.44 3.89 9.54
N ALA A 114 -5.40 2.99 9.73
CA ALA A 114 -5.24 1.59 9.39
C ALA A 114 -5.04 1.37 7.89
N ASN A 115 -5.77 2.09 7.04
CA ASN A 115 -5.58 2.08 5.58
C ASN A 115 -4.20 2.59 5.17
N GLN A 116 -3.74 3.69 5.77
CA GLN A 116 -2.41 4.24 5.48
C GLN A 116 -1.29 3.22 5.75
N LEU A 117 -1.43 2.41 6.81
CA LEU A 117 -0.47 1.32 7.10
C LEU A 117 -0.50 0.24 6.02
N LEU A 118 -1.69 -0.11 5.52
CA LEU A 118 -1.87 -1.08 4.44
C LEU A 118 -1.24 -0.58 3.13
N ASP A 119 -1.50 0.68 2.77
CA ASP A 119 -0.94 1.34 1.58
C ASP A 119 0.59 1.47 1.67
N SER A 120 1.12 1.67 2.87
CA SER A 120 2.55 1.70 3.16
C SER A 120 3.21 0.31 3.19
N MET A 121 2.48 -0.75 2.83
CA MET A 121 2.90 -2.16 2.90
C MET A 121 3.30 -2.65 4.31
N LYS A 122 2.93 -1.91 5.37
CA LYS A 122 3.14 -2.28 6.77
C LYS A 122 2.04 -3.23 7.21
N ASN A 123 2.00 -4.40 6.57
CA ASN A 123 0.84 -5.32 6.66
C ASN A 123 0.60 -5.89 8.06
N LYS A 124 1.65 -6.01 8.88
CA LYS A 124 1.52 -6.50 10.26
C LYS A 124 0.86 -5.46 11.16
N GLU A 125 1.27 -4.21 11.00
CA GLU A 125 0.71 -3.05 11.70
C GLU A 125 -0.72 -2.78 11.23
N ALA A 126 -0.98 -2.85 9.91
CA ALA A 126 -2.32 -2.75 9.34
C ALA A 126 -3.26 -3.84 9.89
N PHE A 127 -2.79 -5.09 9.94
CA PHE A 127 -3.54 -6.20 10.53
C PHE A 127 -3.96 -5.90 11.98
N GLN A 128 -3.02 -5.39 12.79
CA GLN A 128 -3.27 -5.05 14.19
C GLN A 128 -4.26 -3.88 14.28
N ALA A 129 -4.06 -2.82 13.49
CA ALA A 129 -4.90 -1.64 13.47
C ALA A 129 -6.36 -1.95 13.09
N PHE A 130 -6.60 -2.74 12.03
CA PHE A 130 -7.96 -3.16 11.68
C PHE A 130 -8.57 -4.09 12.73
N THR A 131 -7.76 -4.97 13.36
CA THR A 131 -8.24 -5.82 14.45
C THR A 131 -8.71 -4.99 15.64
N ASP A 132 -7.97 -3.94 15.98
CA ASP A 132 -8.30 -3.05 17.08
C ASP A 132 -9.49 -2.14 16.74
N PHE A 133 -9.58 -1.65 15.50
CA PHE A 133 -10.75 -0.94 14.99
C PHE A 133 -12.04 -1.74 15.17
N ILE A 134 -12.05 -3.02 14.74
CA ILE A 134 -13.23 -3.89 14.83
C ILE A 134 -13.67 -4.09 16.30
N LYS A 135 -12.72 -4.11 17.25
CA LYS A 135 -13.02 -4.23 18.68
C LYS A 135 -13.51 -2.92 19.27
N GLN A 136 -12.90 -1.80 18.89
CA GLN A 136 -13.16 -0.48 19.44
C GLN A 136 -14.46 0.11 18.91
N PHE A 137 -14.80 -0.17 17.64
CA PHE A 137 -15.94 0.39 16.95
C PHE A 137 -16.87 -0.69 16.37
N PRO A 138 -17.44 -1.58 17.21
CA PRO A 138 -18.25 -2.72 16.75
C PRO A 138 -19.56 -2.31 16.07
N ASN A 139 -19.98 -1.05 16.19
CA ASN A 139 -21.20 -0.50 15.58
C ASN A 139 -20.89 0.56 14.50
N SER A 140 -19.64 0.74 14.09
CA SER A 140 -19.29 1.71 13.04
C SER A 140 -19.90 1.30 11.69
N ALA A 141 -20.30 2.29 10.90
CA ALA A 141 -20.69 2.08 9.52
C ALA A 141 -19.51 1.54 8.66
N LEU A 142 -18.27 1.80 9.06
CA LEU A 142 -17.03 1.34 8.41
C LEU A 142 -16.61 -0.07 8.82
N LEU A 143 -17.39 -0.75 9.66
CA LEU A 143 -17.06 -2.11 10.11
C LEU A 143 -16.88 -3.11 8.95
N PRO A 144 -17.72 -3.11 7.89
CA PRO A 144 -17.52 -3.96 6.73
C PRO A 144 -16.18 -3.67 6.02
N ASP A 145 -15.88 -2.39 5.81
CA ASP A 145 -14.65 -1.92 5.18
C ASP A 145 -13.41 -2.28 6.01
N ALA A 146 -13.49 -2.18 7.34
CA ALA A 146 -12.40 -2.58 8.22
C ALA A 146 -12.16 -4.09 8.21
N LYS A 147 -13.22 -4.91 8.10
CA LYS A 147 -13.08 -6.37 7.90
C LYS A 147 -12.45 -6.69 6.55
N TYR A 148 -12.78 -5.92 5.52
CA TYR A 148 -12.14 -6.03 4.20
C TYR A 148 -10.64 -5.68 4.28
N GLY A 149 -10.30 -4.55 4.90
CA GLY A 149 -8.92 -4.14 5.17
C GLY A 149 -8.13 -5.19 5.97
N LEU A 150 -8.75 -5.80 7.00
CA LEU A 150 -8.15 -6.91 7.75
C LEU A 150 -7.87 -8.13 6.85
N ALA A 151 -8.81 -8.50 5.98
CA ALA A 151 -8.63 -9.61 5.05
C ALA A 151 -7.51 -9.35 4.04
N ASN A 152 -7.39 -8.11 3.54
CA ASN A 152 -6.29 -7.66 2.67
C ASN A 152 -4.95 -7.73 3.41
N ALA A 153 -4.88 -7.25 4.65
CA ALA A 153 -3.67 -7.33 5.47
C ALA A 153 -3.24 -8.79 5.71
N GLN A 154 -4.21 -9.68 6.00
CA GLN A 154 -3.96 -11.13 6.12
C GLN A 154 -3.44 -11.73 4.81
N PHE A 155 -4.02 -11.34 3.67
CA PHE A 155 -3.60 -11.78 2.34
C PHE A 155 -2.15 -11.37 2.06
N ASN A 156 -1.80 -10.10 2.28
CA ASN A 156 -0.45 -9.58 2.06
C ASN A 156 0.59 -10.23 2.97
N LEU A 157 0.21 -10.65 4.18
CA LEU A 157 1.01 -11.46 5.09
C LEU A 157 1.10 -12.94 4.69
N LYS A 158 0.49 -13.35 3.57
CA LYS A 158 0.39 -14.72 3.08
C LYS A 158 -0.40 -15.66 4.00
N ASN A 159 -1.21 -15.11 4.89
CA ASN A 159 -2.12 -15.85 5.77
C ASN A 159 -3.44 -16.16 5.04
N TYR A 160 -3.35 -16.81 3.88
CA TYR A 160 -4.47 -16.97 2.95
C TYR A 160 -5.67 -17.69 3.55
N LYS A 161 -5.46 -18.72 4.37
CA LYS A 161 -6.54 -19.44 5.05
C LYS A 161 -7.36 -18.52 5.96
N ALA A 162 -6.69 -17.62 6.69
CA ALA A 162 -7.36 -16.65 7.54
C ALA A 162 -8.08 -15.60 6.70
N SER A 163 -7.42 -15.09 5.65
CA SER A 163 -7.97 -14.11 4.71
C SER A 163 -9.28 -14.59 4.08
N VAL A 164 -9.31 -15.81 3.53
CA VAL A 164 -10.53 -16.43 2.98
C VAL A 164 -11.63 -16.51 4.03
N GLY A 165 -11.30 -16.93 5.26
CA GLY A 165 -12.29 -16.98 6.35
C GLY A 165 -12.87 -15.60 6.71
N THR A 166 -12.05 -14.55 6.65
CA THR A 166 -12.48 -13.17 6.92
C THR A 166 -13.36 -12.64 5.78
N TYR A 167 -12.96 -12.83 4.52
CA TYR A 167 -13.79 -12.44 3.36
C TYR A 167 -15.12 -13.18 3.35
N GLN A 168 -15.13 -14.50 3.58
CA GLN A 168 -16.37 -15.26 3.57
C GLN A 168 -17.36 -14.73 4.62
N LYS A 169 -16.88 -14.48 5.85
CA LYS A 169 -17.72 -13.89 6.90
C LYS A 169 -18.24 -12.49 6.53
N LEU A 170 -17.42 -11.68 5.87
CA LEU A 170 -17.85 -10.36 5.39
C LEU A 170 -18.98 -10.50 4.36
N LEU A 171 -18.84 -11.40 3.38
CA LEU A 171 -19.85 -11.64 2.35
C LEU A 171 -21.14 -12.25 2.91
N ASP A 172 -21.02 -13.16 3.88
CA ASP A 172 -22.19 -13.78 4.53
C ASP A 172 -23.00 -12.74 5.33
N GLN A 173 -22.32 -11.76 5.94
CA GLN A 173 -22.94 -10.73 6.78
C GLN A 173 -23.34 -9.46 6.01
N HIS A 174 -22.63 -9.14 4.93
CA HIS A 174 -22.82 -7.96 4.10
C HIS A 174 -22.77 -8.35 2.60
N PRO A 175 -23.80 -9.05 2.08
CA PRO A 175 -23.80 -9.55 0.70
C PRO A 175 -23.70 -8.45 -0.36
N ASP A 176 -24.16 -7.23 -0.04
CA ASP A 176 -24.13 -6.08 -0.94
C ASP A 176 -22.77 -5.37 -1.01
N PHE A 177 -21.81 -5.71 -0.13
CA PHE A 177 -20.48 -5.11 -0.10
C PHE A 177 -19.73 -5.25 -1.45
N VAL A 178 -19.91 -6.38 -2.15
CA VAL A 178 -19.27 -6.65 -3.45
C VAL A 178 -19.68 -5.66 -4.55
N LYS A 179 -20.87 -5.05 -4.43
CA LYS A 179 -21.38 -4.12 -5.44
C LYS A 179 -20.77 -2.73 -5.31
N ASN A 180 -20.12 -2.43 -4.18
CA ASN A 180 -19.55 -1.12 -3.88
C ASN A 180 -18.30 -1.28 -3.00
N PRO A 181 -17.21 -1.86 -3.54
CA PRO A 181 -15.96 -2.09 -2.82
C PRO A 181 -15.14 -0.81 -2.58
#